data_AF-A0A9W8DK55-F1
#
_entry.id   AF-A0A9W8DK55-F1
#
_cell.length_a   1.000
_cell.length_b   1.000
_cell.length_c   1.000
_cell.angle_alpha   90.00
_cell.angle_beta   90.00
_cell.angle_gamma   90.00
#
_symmetry.space_group_name_H-M   'P 1'
#
loop_
_entity.id
_entity.type
_entity.pdbx_description
1 polymer ?
#
loop_
_entity_poly.entity_id
_entity_poly.type
_entity_poly.pdbx_seq_one_letter_code
_entity_poly.pdbx_strand_id
1 'polypeptide(L)'
;MDVTRENFGKALAKFTQAVAECDFAALDMEMTGLYETREHQPSRLDTREQRYQKLKRSVEAYGVIQVGICLFTWTTKDGVGFYEAQPFNFNVFPASSVGGVSVDEHFGCKTSAFEFLAKNAFDFNKWVYQGIPFLRGDTAERIRSERTLLLTSRQRSMTPDDCHADFVVQFEAALAKFMASADKTLRYDAANTYERRLIYDIVRIHDTLGTRSRAGCIEIFKGSRKAMQRHIGNKVQQFSACVDEARGFTDVIERLSAARKPVVGHNMLLDVLHAYSKFVAQLPPTFAEFERAVAGFLPALIDTKFIIESTPGIKARYGTSNLDEIAPLLERDCAGPIRFHPHFHRNVSHNMHEAGFDAYMTGSTFVRLLNLGSGGLGRAPELVLYRYLNKLYASTAEGISLNL
;
A
#
# COMPACT_ATOMS: atom_id res chain seq x y z
N MET A 1 1.18 4.75 -17.58
CA MET A 1 2.55 4.24 -17.34
C MET A 1 2.40 2.95 -16.58
N ASP A 2 2.82 1.86 -17.19
CA ASP A 2 2.81 0.56 -16.54
C ASP A 2 4.07 0.41 -15.68
N VAL A 3 3.87 0.15 -14.39
CA VAL A 3 4.91 0.19 -13.36
C VAL A 3 5.10 -1.20 -12.76
N THR A 4 6.35 -1.64 -12.75
CA THR A 4 6.82 -2.93 -12.22
C THR A 4 8.02 -2.66 -11.32
N ARG A 5 8.53 -3.68 -10.62
CA ARG A 5 9.70 -3.54 -9.74
C ARG A 5 10.93 -2.97 -10.45
N GLU A 6 11.10 -3.23 -11.74
CA GLU A 6 12.28 -2.83 -12.52
C GLU A 6 12.32 -1.32 -12.80
N ASN A 7 11.15 -0.73 -13.05
CA ASN A 7 11.03 0.69 -13.37
C ASN A 7 10.51 1.55 -12.19
N PHE A 8 10.22 0.92 -11.04
CA PHE A 8 9.59 1.55 -9.89
C PHE A 8 10.31 2.82 -9.42
N GLY A 9 11.64 2.79 -9.29
CA GLY A 9 12.40 3.96 -8.82
C GLY A 9 12.21 5.20 -9.72
N LYS A 10 12.20 5.02 -11.05
CA LYS A 10 11.94 6.11 -12.02
C LYS A 10 10.47 6.55 -11.96
N ALA A 11 9.56 5.60 -11.86
CA ALA A 11 8.12 5.88 -11.76
C ALA A 11 7.79 6.66 -10.48
N LEU A 12 8.37 6.29 -9.34
CA LEU A 12 8.16 6.93 -8.04
C LEU A 12 8.66 8.39 -8.04
N ALA A 13 9.81 8.67 -8.67
CA ALA A 13 10.30 10.03 -8.82
C ALA A 13 9.32 10.89 -9.65
N LYS A 14 8.85 10.36 -10.78
CA LYS A 14 7.86 11.03 -11.64
C LYS A 14 6.51 11.21 -10.94
N PHE A 15 6.05 10.20 -10.21
CA PHE A 15 4.82 10.25 -9.40
C PHE A 15 4.93 11.31 -8.31
N THR A 16 6.06 11.39 -7.60
CA THR A 16 6.31 12.38 -6.55
C THR A 16 6.17 13.81 -7.04
N GLN A 17 6.73 14.10 -8.22
CA GLN A 17 6.56 15.42 -8.83
C GLN A 17 5.09 15.67 -9.21
N ALA A 18 4.49 14.72 -9.93
CA ALA A 18 3.15 14.87 -10.45
C ALA A 18 2.08 15.01 -9.35
N VAL A 19 2.21 14.28 -8.23
CA VAL A 19 1.24 14.32 -7.12
C VAL A 19 1.33 15.62 -6.32
N ALA A 20 2.48 16.27 -6.30
CA ALA A 20 2.63 17.59 -5.69
C ALA A 20 1.90 18.67 -6.51
N GLU A 21 1.95 18.55 -7.83
CA GLU A 21 1.41 19.52 -8.79
C GLU A 21 -0.07 19.29 -9.14
N CYS A 22 -0.60 18.07 -8.95
CA CYS A 22 -1.97 17.76 -9.37
C CYS A 22 -3.05 18.48 -8.58
N ASP A 23 -4.23 18.62 -9.20
CA ASP A 23 -5.42 19.15 -8.54
C ASP A 23 -6.16 18.06 -7.78
N PHE A 24 -6.22 16.86 -8.36
CA PHE A 24 -6.80 15.66 -7.75
C PHE A 24 -6.16 14.39 -8.30
N ALA A 25 -6.37 13.28 -7.59
CA ALA A 25 -6.01 11.94 -8.03
C ALA A 25 -7.27 11.10 -8.20
N ALA A 26 -7.29 10.18 -9.15
CA ALA A 26 -8.29 9.12 -9.24
C ALA A 26 -7.64 7.77 -8.90
N LEU A 27 -8.33 6.94 -8.12
CA LEU A 27 -7.85 5.65 -7.62
C LEU A 27 -8.81 4.53 -8.01
N ASP A 28 -8.23 3.41 -8.44
CA ASP A 28 -8.93 2.15 -8.70
C ASP A 28 -7.99 0.96 -8.39
N MET A 29 -8.52 -0.19 -8.02
CA MET A 29 -7.72 -1.38 -7.69
C MET A 29 -8.33 -2.67 -8.25
N GLU A 30 -7.44 -3.58 -8.67
CA GLU A 30 -7.80 -4.96 -8.99
C GLU A 30 -7.45 -5.88 -7.82
N MET A 31 -8.35 -6.81 -7.50
CA MET A 31 -8.22 -7.71 -6.34
C MET A 31 -8.30 -9.19 -6.72
N THR A 32 -7.73 -10.05 -5.88
CA THR A 32 -7.79 -11.52 -6.05
C THR A 32 -9.19 -12.12 -5.76
N GLY A 33 -10.11 -11.31 -5.24
CA GLY A 33 -11.49 -11.67 -4.94
C GLY A 33 -12.24 -10.53 -4.26
N LEU A 34 -13.57 -10.65 -4.20
CA LEU A 34 -14.45 -9.61 -3.65
C LEU A 34 -15.19 -10.04 -2.37
N TYR A 35 -15.78 -11.25 -2.34
CA TYR A 35 -16.56 -11.72 -1.20
C TYR A 35 -16.47 -13.25 -1.12
N GLU A 36 -16.29 -13.80 0.08
CA GLU A 36 -16.17 -15.25 0.30
C GLU A 36 -17.45 -16.01 -0.05
N THR A 37 -18.58 -15.59 0.52
CA THR A 37 -19.89 -16.23 0.36
C THR A 37 -20.96 -15.19 0.05
N ARG A 38 -22.17 -15.65 -0.33
CA ARG A 38 -23.32 -14.76 -0.52
C ARG A 38 -23.75 -14.06 0.78
N GLU A 39 -23.61 -14.71 1.92
CA GLU A 39 -23.97 -14.15 3.23
C GLU A 39 -23.05 -12.99 3.64
N HIS A 40 -21.78 -13.07 3.22
CA HIS A 40 -20.79 -12.00 3.43
C HIS A 40 -20.90 -10.88 2.38
N GLN A 41 -21.85 -10.95 1.44
CA GLN A 41 -22.06 -9.86 0.50
C GLN A 41 -22.75 -8.67 1.17
N PRO A 42 -22.38 -7.45 0.75
CA PRO A 42 -23.09 -6.23 1.08
C PRO A 42 -24.60 -6.35 0.79
N SER A 43 -25.44 -6.17 1.81
CA SER A 43 -26.91 -6.20 1.72
C SER A 43 -27.51 -4.83 2.02
N ARG A 44 -28.57 -4.44 1.30
CA ARG A 44 -29.31 -3.20 1.57
C ARG A 44 -29.91 -3.11 2.97
N LEU A 45 -29.98 -4.22 3.70
CA LEU A 45 -30.46 -4.28 5.08
C LEU A 45 -29.34 -4.15 6.12
N ASP A 46 -28.08 -4.09 5.70
CA ASP A 46 -26.96 -3.91 6.62
C ASP A 46 -27.02 -2.55 7.31
N THR A 47 -26.70 -2.51 8.60
CA THR A 47 -26.21 -1.28 9.25
C THR A 47 -24.82 -0.92 8.72
N ARG A 48 -24.33 0.29 9.00
CA ARG A 48 -22.95 0.69 8.62
C ARG A 48 -21.90 -0.23 9.20
N GLU A 49 -22.08 -0.61 10.47
CA GLU A 49 -21.18 -1.52 11.17
C GLU A 49 -21.20 -2.91 10.53
N GLN A 50 -22.39 -3.47 10.26
CA GLN A 50 -22.50 -4.77 9.58
C GLN A 50 -21.86 -4.75 8.19
N ARG A 51 -22.08 -3.66 7.44
CA ARG A 51 -21.45 -3.45 6.12
C ARG A 51 -19.93 -3.43 6.26
N TYR A 52 -19.41 -2.66 7.21
CA TYR A 52 -17.99 -2.56 7.49
C TYR A 52 -17.39 -3.93 7.84
N GLN A 53 -18.00 -4.70 8.75
CA GLN A 53 -17.49 -6.01 9.15
C GLN A 53 -17.43 -7.01 7.99
N LYS A 54 -18.43 -7.00 7.10
CA LYS A 54 -18.44 -7.82 5.88
C LYS A 54 -17.29 -7.45 4.94
N LEU A 55 -17.09 -6.16 4.70
CA LEU A 55 -16.02 -5.69 3.82
C LEU A 55 -14.63 -5.88 4.44
N LYS A 56 -14.49 -5.66 5.75
CA LYS A 56 -13.26 -5.94 6.50
C LYS A 56 -12.85 -7.40 6.33
N ARG A 57 -13.77 -8.34 6.52
CA ARG A 57 -13.51 -9.79 6.28
C ARG A 57 -13.01 -10.05 4.86
N SER A 58 -13.65 -9.45 3.86
CA SER A 58 -13.21 -9.57 2.46
C SER A 58 -11.78 -9.05 2.27
N VAL A 59 -11.49 -7.84 2.77
CA VAL A 59 -10.19 -7.19 2.60
C VAL A 59 -9.08 -7.97 3.28
N GLU A 60 -9.37 -8.61 4.42
CA GLU A 60 -8.42 -9.49 5.12
C GLU A 60 -8.20 -10.82 4.37
N ALA A 61 -9.21 -11.33 3.68
CA ALA A 61 -9.14 -12.57 2.92
C ALA A 61 -8.45 -12.42 1.55
N TYR A 62 -8.57 -11.27 0.88
CA TYR A 62 -8.12 -11.09 -0.51
C TYR A 62 -6.96 -10.09 -0.64
N GLY A 63 -6.14 -10.30 -1.67
CA GLY A 63 -4.99 -9.48 -2.03
C GLY A 63 -5.32 -8.44 -3.09
N VAL A 64 -4.47 -7.42 -3.18
CA VAL A 64 -4.48 -6.42 -4.27
C VAL A 64 -3.38 -6.80 -5.25
N ILE A 65 -3.69 -6.79 -6.55
CA ILE A 65 -2.76 -7.22 -7.61
C ILE A 65 -2.30 -6.07 -8.50
N GLN A 66 -3.16 -5.07 -8.66
CA GLN A 66 -2.87 -3.89 -9.43
C GLN A 66 -3.53 -2.67 -8.78
N VAL A 67 -2.82 -1.55 -8.76
CA VAL A 67 -3.33 -0.28 -8.27
C VAL A 67 -3.20 0.77 -9.37
N GLY A 68 -4.33 1.32 -9.77
CA GLY A 68 -4.44 2.40 -10.74
C GLY A 68 -4.49 3.74 -10.05
N ILE A 69 -3.58 4.64 -10.39
CA ILE A 69 -3.65 6.04 -9.94
C ILE A 69 -3.51 6.96 -11.15
N CYS A 70 -4.53 7.77 -11.42
CA CYS A 70 -4.46 8.79 -12.46
C CYS A 70 -4.46 10.17 -11.84
N LEU A 71 -3.38 10.92 -12.04
CA LEU A 71 -3.25 12.29 -11.55
C LEU A 71 -3.76 13.27 -12.61
N PHE A 72 -4.56 14.26 -12.19
CA PHE A 72 -5.15 15.27 -13.07
C PHE A 72 -4.70 16.66 -12.67
N THR A 73 -4.19 17.42 -13.64
CA THR A 73 -3.68 18.78 -13.43
C THR A 73 -4.27 19.71 -14.49
N TRP A 74 -4.95 20.78 -14.06
CA TRP A 74 -5.45 21.82 -14.94
C TRP A 74 -4.29 22.65 -15.48
N THR A 75 -4.28 22.87 -16.79
CA THR A 75 -3.25 23.62 -17.50
C THR A 75 -3.86 24.51 -18.56
N THR A 76 -3.17 25.60 -18.86
CA THR A 76 -3.53 26.57 -19.91
C THR A 76 -2.39 26.76 -20.92
N LYS A 77 -1.38 25.86 -20.91
CA LYS A 77 -0.14 25.98 -21.71
C LYS A 77 -0.39 26.12 -23.22
N ASP A 78 -1.48 25.54 -23.74
CA ASP A 78 -1.82 25.60 -25.17
C ASP A 78 -2.81 26.75 -25.52
N GLY A 79 -2.98 27.74 -24.64
CA GLY A 79 -3.92 28.86 -24.85
C GLY A 79 -5.40 28.50 -24.65
N VAL A 80 -5.73 27.22 -24.51
CA VAL A 80 -7.04 26.68 -24.11
C VAL A 80 -6.86 25.91 -22.80
N GLY A 81 -7.77 26.09 -21.84
CA GLY A 81 -7.73 25.38 -20.57
C GLY A 81 -8.14 23.91 -20.69
N PHE A 82 -7.36 22.99 -20.15
CA PHE A 82 -7.64 21.55 -20.12
C PHE A 82 -7.00 20.85 -18.92
N TYR A 83 -7.50 19.67 -18.55
CA TYR A 83 -6.85 18.77 -17.62
C TYR A 83 -5.86 17.85 -18.33
N GLU A 84 -4.61 17.86 -17.88
CA GLU A 84 -3.59 16.85 -18.20
C GLU A 84 -3.75 15.63 -17.29
N ALA A 85 -3.94 14.45 -17.88
CA ALA A 85 -4.06 13.17 -17.20
C ALA A 85 -2.76 12.38 -17.24
N GLN A 86 -2.36 11.83 -16.10
CA GLN A 86 -1.16 11.02 -15.91
C GLN A 86 -1.52 9.68 -15.23
N PRO A 87 -1.96 8.66 -15.99
CA PRO A 87 -2.32 7.36 -15.45
C PRO A 87 -1.07 6.53 -15.12
N PHE A 88 -1.02 5.98 -13.91
CA PHE A 88 -0.04 5.00 -13.46
C PHE A 88 -0.76 3.69 -13.14
N ASN A 89 -0.18 2.59 -13.59
CA ASN A 89 -0.69 1.25 -13.38
C ASN A 89 0.37 0.44 -12.63
N PHE A 90 0.23 0.34 -11.31
CA PHE A 90 1.23 -0.29 -10.44
C PHE A 90 0.88 -1.76 -10.24
N ASN A 91 1.74 -2.66 -10.71
CA ASN A 91 1.62 -4.09 -10.45
C ASN A 91 2.28 -4.37 -9.09
N VAL A 92 1.53 -4.88 -8.11
CA VAL A 92 1.99 -4.96 -6.70
C VAL A 92 1.94 -6.39 -6.18
N PHE A 93 2.93 -6.79 -5.38
CA PHE A 93 2.99 -8.12 -4.77
C PHE A 93 3.53 -8.01 -3.34
N PRO A 94 2.96 -8.71 -2.34
CA PRO A 94 3.40 -8.56 -0.95
C PRO A 94 4.84 -9.03 -0.76
N ALA A 95 5.61 -8.30 0.07
CA ALA A 95 6.94 -8.75 0.46
C ALA A 95 6.84 -10.02 1.34
N SER A 96 7.73 -10.99 1.14
CA SER A 96 7.79 -12.21 1.96
C SER A 96 8.87 -12.14 3.05
N SER A 97 9.89 -11.28 2.89
CA SER A 97 10.95 -11.09 3.87
C SER A 97 11.59 -9.70 3.81
N VAL A 98 12.13 -9.25 4.94
CA VAL A 98 12.79 -7.96 5.12
C VAL A 98 14.06 -8.14 5.94
N GLY A 99 15.24 -8.00 5.33
CA GLY A 99 16.52 -8.08 6.05
C GLY A 99 16.69 -9.38 6.88
N GLY A 100 16.12 -10.50 6.40
CA GLY A 100 16.11 -11.81 7.08
C GLY A 100 14.98 -12.02 8.09
N VAL A 101 14.06 -11.07 8.25
CA VAL A 101 12.81 -11.22 9.01
C VAL A 101 11.71 -11.68 8.05
N SER A 102 11.01 -12.77 8.38
CA SER A 102 9.82 -13.20 7.61
C SER A 102 8.66 -12.25 7.86
N VAL A 103 8.00 -11.83 6.79
CA VAL A 103 6.79 -10.99 6.80
C VAL A 103 5.69 -11.60 5.93
N ASP A 104 5.78 -12.90 5.70
CA ASP A 104 4.93 -13.64 4.76
C ASP A 104 3.45 -13.56 5.17
N GLU A 105 2.62 -12.97 4.29
CA GLU A 105 1.18 -12.83 4.49
C GLU A 105 0.42 -13.75 3.55
N HIS A 106 -0.61 -14.40 4.09
CA HIS A 106 -1.49 -15.26 3.30
C HIS A 106 -2.62 -14.41 2.69
N PHE A 107 -2.95 -14.66 1.43
CA PHE A 107 -4.16 -14.14 0.80
C PHE A 107 -4.82 -15.24 -0.04
N GLY A 108 -6.14 -15.20 -0.12
CA GLY A 108 -6.97 -16.10 -0.92
C GLY A 108 -7.16 -15.60 -2.34
N CYS A 109 -7.58 -16.51 -3.22
CA CYS A 109 -7.99 -16.20 -4.59
C CYS A 109 -9.38 -16.77 -4.83
N LYS A 110 -10.25 -15.98 -5.47
CA LYS A 110 -11.58 -16.44 -5.87
C LYS A 110 -11.56 -16.87 -7.33
N THR A 111 -12.02 -18.09 -7.61
CA THR A 111 -12.05 -18.67 -8.96
C THR A 111 -12.70 -17.74 -9.97
N SER A 112 -13.87 -17.18 -9.66
CA SER A 112 -14.59 -16.28 -10.57
C SER A 112 -13.84 -14.98 -10.86
N ALA A 113 -13.05 -14.47 -9.90
CA ALA A 113 -12.25 -13.27 -10.10
C ALA A 113 -11.06 -13.55 -11.03
N PHE A 114 -10.39 -14.69 -10.83
CA PHE A 114 -9.29 -15.11 -11.70
C PHE A 114 -9.76 -15.44 -13.12
N GLU A 115 -10.92 -16.09 -13.28
CA GLU A 115 -11.53 -16.31 -14.59
C GLU A 115 -11.84 -14.98 -15.30
N PHE A 116 -12.33 -13.98 -14.57
CA PHE A 116 -12.62 -12.65 -15.10
C PHE A 116 -11.34 -11.93 -15.54
N LEU A 117 -10.32 -11.89 -14.66
CA LEU A 117 -9.02 -11.29 -14.96
C LEU A 117 -8.33 -11.96 -16.16
N ALA A 118 -8.38 -13.30 -16.23
CA ALA A 118 -7.84 -14.06 -17.35
C ALA A 118 -8.57 -13.74 -18.67
N LYS A 119 -9.91 -13.60 -18.65
CA LYS A 119 -10.70 -13.18 -19.82
C LYS A 119 -10.34 -11.78 -20.31
N ASN A 120 -9.93 -10.90 -19.40
CA ASN A 120 -9.46 -9.54 -19.70
C ASN A 120 -7.94 -9.47 -19.94
N ALA A 121 -7.29 -10.60 -20.21
CA ALA A 121 -5.87 -10.71 -20.54
C ALA A 121 -4.91 -10.18 -19.45
N PHE A 122 -5.29 -10.30 -18.17
CA PHE A 122 -4.40 -9.99 -17.05
C PHE A 122 -3.18 -10.93 -17.04
N ASP A 123 -1.99 -10.36 -16.88
CA ASP A 123 -0.73 -11.10 -16.83
C ASP A 123 -0.34 -11.47 -15.39
N PHE A 124 -0.75 -12.66 -14.96
CA PHE A 124 -0.42 -13.21 -13.64
C PHE A 124 1.08 -13.44 -13.43
N ASN A 125 1.84 -13.74 -14.50
CA ASN A 125 3.28 -13.93 -14.38
C ASN A 125 3.96 -12.60 -14.08
N LYS A 126 3.60 -11.55 -14.81
CA LYS A 126 4.09 -10.20 -14.56
C LYS A 126 3.74 -9.73 -13.15
N TRP A 127 2.52 -10.00 -12.68
CA TRP A 127 2.12 -9.69 -11.30
C TRP A 127 3.05 -10.33 -10.26
N VAL A 128 3.34 -11.62 -10.37
CA VAL A 128 4.15 -12.33 -9.36
C VAL A 128 5.66 -12.06 -9.53
N TYR A 129 6.20 -12.17 -10.75
CA TYR A 129 7.64 -12.03 -10.99
C TYR A 129 8.12 -10.58 -10.92
N GLN A 130 7.30 -9.64 -11.38
CA GLN A 130 7.66 -8.24 -11.55
C GLN A 130 6.86 -7.29 -10.65
N GLY A 131 6.01 -7.81 -9.78
CA GLY A 131 5.25 -7.02 -8.80
C GLY A 131 6.19 -6.20 -7.91
N ILE A 132 5.82 -4.94 -7.71
CA ILE A 132 6.49 -4.04 -6.77
C ILE A 132 6.20 -4.60 -5.37
N PRO A 133 7.24 -4.84 -4.54
CA PRO A 133 7.01 -5.27 -3.17
C PRO A 133 6.20 -4.22 -2.43
N PHE A 134 5.38 -4.67 -1.47
CA PHE A 134 4.84 -3.77 -0.47
C PHE A 134 4.91 -4.40 0.92
N LEU A 135 5.07 -3.52 1.90
CA LEU A 135 5.02 -3.83 3.32
C LEU A 135 4.18 -2.76 3.99
N ARG A 136 3.15 -3.18 4.72
CA ARG A 136 2.25 -2.29 5.44
C ARG A 136 3.04 -1.37 6.38
N GLY A 137 2.69 -0.08 6.41
CA GLY A 137 3.41 0.96 7.14
C GLY A 137 3.62 0.65 8.63
N ASP A 138 2.55 0.27 9.34
CA ASP A 138 2.63 -0.10 10.77
C ASP A 138 3.62 -1.24 11.05
N THR A 139 3.70 -2.20 10.12
CA THR A 139 4.51 -3.40 10.22
C THR A 139 5.97 -3.06 9.90
N ALA A 140 6.19 -2.20 8.90
CA ALA A 140 7.50 -1.67 8.60
C ALA A 140 8.10 -0.92 9.80
N GLU A 141 7.34 -0.01 10.43
CA GLU A 141 7.80 0.75 11.60
C GLU A 141 8.05 -0.14 12.81
N ARG A 142 7.15 -1.10 13.07
CA ARG A 142 7.31 -2.07 14.16
C ARG A 142 8.59 -2.89 13.97
N ILE A 143 8.80 -3.47 12.79
CA ILE A 143 9.98 -4.28 12.48
C ILE A 143 11.26 -3.45 12.58
N ARG A 144 11.25 -2.21 12.05
CA ARG A 144 12.38 -1.28 12.15
C ARG A 144 12.72 -0.98 13.60
N SER A 145 11.72 -0.69 14.42
CA SER A 145 11.86 -0.37 15.84
C SER A 145 12.37 -1.56 16.65
N GLU A 146 11.71 -2.72 16.54
CA GLU A 146 12.11 -3.96 17.22
C GLU A 146 13.55 -4.35 16.87
N ARG A 147 13.93 -4.30 15.59
CA ARG A 147 15.29 -4.65 15.16
C ARG A 147 16.33 -3.65 15.64
N THR A 148 16.01 -2.36 15.62
CA THR A 148 16.90 -1.31 16.13
C THR A 148 17.14 -1.48 17.62
N LEU A 149 16.09 -1.76 18.40
CA LEU A 149 16.19 -2.06 19.83
C LEU A 149 17.04 -3.30 20.08
N LEU A 150 16.84 -4.38 19.33
CA LEU A 150 17.64 -5.61 19.45
C LEU A 150 19.14 -5.40 19.16
N LEU A 151 19.47 -4.52 18.21
CA LEU A 151 20.86 -4.23 17.83
C LEU A 151 21.55 -3.26 18.80
N THR A 152 20.79 -2.36 19.43
CA THR A 152 21.33 -1.31 20.31
C THR A 152 21.27 -1.67 21.80
N SER A 153 20.35 -2.54 22.20
CA SER A 153 20.22 -3.02 23.57
C SER A 153 21.44 -3.82 24.02
N ARG A 154 21.81 -3.62 25.29
CA ARG A 154 22.93 -4.30 25.97
C ARG A 154 22.48 -5.31 27.03
N GLN A 155 21.20 -5.65 27.03
CA GLN A 155 20.63 -6.66 27.92
C GLN A 155 20.52 -7.99 27.19
N ARG A 156 20.46 -9.11 27.89
CA ARG A 156 20.04 -10.38 27.26
C ARG A 156 18.54 -10.36 27.01
N SER A 157 18.11 -10.98 25.92
CA SER A 157 16.69 -11.16 25.60
C SER A 157 16.27 -12.62 25.48
N MET A 158 17.21 -13.55 25.58
CA MET A 158 16.93 -14.97 25.47
C MET A 158 17.37 -15.73 26.71
N THR A 159 16.53 -16.66 27.12
CA THR A 159 16.86 -17.74 28.05
C THR A 159 17.09 -19.01 27.23
N PRO A 160 18.21 -19.72 27.42
CA PRO A 160 18.40 -21.01 26.78
C PRO A 160 17.36 -22.01 27.30
N ASP A 161 16.97 -22.94 26.46
CA ASP A 161 16.27 -24.16 26.87
C ASP A 161 17.25 -25.16 27.50
N ASP A 162 16.70 -26.21 28.12
CA ASP A 162 17.49 -27.19 28.87
C ASP A 162 18.54 -27.90 27.98
N CYS A 163 18.24 -28.12 26.70
CA CYS A 163 19.14 -28.82 25.78
C CYS A 163 20.31 -27.95 25.29
N HIS A 164 20.22 -26.62 25.33
CA HIS A 164 21.32 -25.72 24.97
C HIS A 164 21.96 -25.03 26.20
N ALA A 165 21.58 -25.42 27.42
CA ALA A 165 22.19 -24.87 28.64
C ALA A 165 23.71 -25.12 28.69
N ASP A 166 24.15 -26.36 28.41
CA ASP A 166 25.57 -26.71 28.38
C ASP A 166 26.32 -25.95 27.28
N PHE A 167 25.69 -25.77 26.12
CA PHE A 167 26.25 -24.99 25.01
C PHE A 167 26.52 -23.53 25.44
N VAL A 168 25.56 -22.90 26.15
CA VAL A 168 25.73 -21.53 26.66
C VAL A 168 26.87 -21.46 27.67
N VAL A 169 26.95 -22.39 28.62
CA VAL A 169 28.02 -22.42 29.64
C VAL A 169 29.38 -22.57 28.98
N GLN A 170 29.51 -23.49 28.02
CA GLN A 170 30.75 -23.72 27.28
C GLN A 170 31.15 -22.47 26.46
N PHE A 171 30.19 -21.85 25.79
CA PHE A 171 30.42 -20.64 25.00
C PHE A 171 30.84 -19.46 25.88
N GLU A 172 30.18 -19.24 27.02
CA GLU A 172 30.55 -18.18 27.97
C GLU A 172 31.95 -18.36 28.52
N ALA A 173 32.35 -19.58 28.86
CA ALA A 173 33.70 -19.89 29.30
C ALA A 173 34.74 -19.60 28.19
N ALA A 174 34.44 -20.00 26.95
CA ALA A 174 35.29 -19.71 25.79
C ALA A 174 35.39 -18.20 25.52
N LEU A 175 34.28 -17.48 25.65
CA LEU A 175 34.20 -16.03 25.49
C LEU A 175 35.03 -15.31 26.56
N ALA A 176 34.92 -15.72 27.83
CA ALA A 176 35.70 -15.15 28.93
C ALA A 176 37.21 -15.36 28.72
N LYS A 177 37.62 -16.56 28.31
CA LYS A 177 39.02 -16.86 27.96
C LYS A 177 39.50 -16.00 26.79
N PHE A 178 38.68 -15.85 25.75
CA PHE A 178 39.00 -14.99 24.61
C PHE A 178 39.12 -13.53 25.04
N MET A 179 38.23 -13.01 25.89
CA MET A 179 38.31 -11.64 26.37
C MET A 179 39.62 -11.34 27.11
N ALA A 180 40.15 -12.31 27.85
CA ALA A 180 41.43 -12.21 28.55
C ALA A 180 42.67 -12.40 27.66
N SER A 181 42.53 -12.95 26.45
CA SER A 181 43.66 -13.22 25.55
C SER A 181 44.10 -12.00 24.73
N ALA A 182 45.29 -12.08 24.11
CA ALA A 182 45.76 -11.08 23.15
C ALA A 182 45.12 -11.22 21.75
N ASP A 183 44.31 -12.26 21.53
CA ASP A 183 43.73 -12.55 20.22
C ASP A 183 42.71 -11.48 19.83
N LYS A 184 42.67 -11.17 18.53
CA LYS A 184 41.74 -10.16 17.99
C LYS A 184 40.38 -10.74 17.64
N THR A 185 40.30 -12.04 17.37
CA THR A 185 39.10 -12.73 16.91
C THR A 185 38.96 -14.13 17.51
N LEU A 186 37.73 -14.53 17.81
CA LEU A 186 37.33 -15.89 18.17
C LEU A 186 36.36 -16.41 17.12
N ARG A 187 36.58 -17.62 16.60
CA ARG A 187 35.59 -18.34 15.79
C ARG A 187 34.94 -19.41 16.64
N TYR A 188 33.62 -19.44 16.60
CA TYR A 188 32.84 -20.40 17.38
C TYR A 188 31.77 -21.03 16.48
N ASP A 189 31.75 -22.36 16.45
CA ASP A 189 30.83 -23.10 15.60
C ASP A 189 29.41 -23.04 16.17
N ALA A 190 28.44 -22.98 15.27
CA ALA A 190 27.03 -22.98 15.63
C ALA A 190 26.28 -23.85 14.63
N ALA A 191 25.73 -24.95 15.12
CA ALA A 191 25.09 -26.00 14.33
C ALA A 191 23.77 -25.53 13.71
N ASN A 192 23.05 -24.63 14.37
CA ASN A 192 21.72 -24.19 13.94
C ASN A 192 21.48 -22.69 14.16
N THR A 193 20.32 -22.20 13.71
CA THR A 193 19.92 -20.78 13.84
C THR A 193 19.66 -20.35 15.28
N TYR A 194 19.26 -21.28 16.16
CA TYR A 194 19.00 -21.02 17.57
C TYR A 194 20.30 -20.76 18.35
N GLU A 195 21.29 -21.64 18.22
CA GLU A 195 22.64 -21.46 18.78
C GLU A 195 23.30 -20.15 18.31
N ARG A 196 23.17 -19.83 17.02
CA ARG A 196 23.64 -18.55 16.47
C ARG A 196 22.99 -17.36 17.18
N ARG A 197 21.69 -17.45 17.45
CA ARG A 197 20.92 -16.40 18.12
C ARG A 197 21.35 -16.24 19.58
N LEU A 198 21.60 -17.36 20.29
CA LEU A 198 22.17 -17.34 21.65
C LEU A 198 23.54 -16.66 21.68
N ILE A 199 24.44 -17.00 20.75
CA ILE A 199 25.76 -16.33 20.64
C ILE A 199 25.60 -14.83 20.43
N TYR A 200 24.71 -14.40 19.51
CA TYR A 200 24.46 -12.97 19.31
C TYR A 200 23.91 -12.28 20.57
N ASP A 201 22.99 -12.93 21.30
CA ASP A 201 22.39 -12.41 22.54
C ASP A 201 23.42 -12.29 23.68
N ILE A 202 24.33 -13.26 23.79
CA ILE A 202 25.40 -13.26 24.79
C ILE A 202 26.45 -12.20 24.45
N VAL A 203 26.93 -12.14 23.21
CA VAL A 203 28.01 -11.22 22.82
C VAL A 203 27.56 -9.76 22.89
N ARG A 204 26.28 -9.45 22.62
CA ARG A 204 25.80 -8.06 22.55
C ARG A 204 25.88 -7.30 23.88
N ILE A 205 25.98 -7.98 25.02
CA ILE A 205 26.14 -7.32 26.33
C ILE A 205 27.51 -6.63 26.47
N HIS A 206 28.49 -7.06 25.66
CA HIS A 206 29.84 -6.50 25.68
C HIS A 206 29.97 -5.34 24.69
N ASP A 207 30.38 -4.17 25.19
CA ASP A 207 30.53 -2.93 24.42
C ASP A 207 31.80 -2.86 23.57
N THR A 208 32.71 -3.82 23.75
CA THR A 208 34.00 -3.95 23.07
C THR A 208 34.05 -5.14 22.11
N LEU A 209 32.96 -5.91 22.00
CA LEU A 209 32.86 -7.04 21.09
C LEU A 209 31.85 -6.79 19.97
N GLY A 210 32.13 -7.38 18.81
CA GLY A 210 31.24 -7.42 17.66
C GLY A 210 31.21 -8.81 17.03
N THR A 211 30.19 -9.06 16.19
CA THR A 211 29.98 -10.37 15.54
C THR A 211 29.86 -10.25 14.02
N ARG A 212 30.39 -11.26 13.32
CA ARG A 212 30.27 -11.45 11.87
C ARG A 212 29.84 -12.88 11.58
N SER A 213 28.82 -13.05 10.76
CA SER A 213 28.39 -14.37 10.29
C SER A 213 29.40 -14.92 9.29
N ARG A 214 29.74 -16.21 9.41
CA ARG A 214 30.56 -16.98 8.48
C ARG A 214 29.87 -18.31 8.16
N ALA A 215 30.29 -18.98 7.09
CA ALA A 215 29.83 -20.34 6.81
C ALA A 215 30.24 -21.25 7.97
N GLY A 216 29.27 -21.97 8.56
CA GLY A 216 29.47 -22.91 9.67
C GLY A 216 29.75 -22.31 11.06
N CYS A 217 30.18 -21.05 11.18
CA CYS A 217 30.58 -20.46 12.47
C CYS A 217 30.22 -18.97 12.61
N ILE A 218 30.36 -18.44 13.81
CA ILE A 218 30.31 -16.99 14.10
C ILE A 218 31.72 -16.52 14.46
N GLU A 219 32.15 -15.44 13.82
CA GLU A 219 33.40 -14.74 14.14
C GLU A 219 33.09 -13.57 15.09
N ILE A 220 33.66 -13.63 16.29
CA ILE A 220 33.57 -12.62 17.33
C ILE A 220 34.88 -11.84 17.33
N PHE A 221 34.82 -10.51 17.32
CA PHE A 221 36.03 -9.68 17.24
C PHE A 221 36.04 -8.58 18.30
N LYS A 222 37.23 -8.22 18.78
CA LYS A 222 37.45 -7.12 19.72
C LYS A 222 37.58 -5.79 18.98
N GLY A 223 37.14 -4.71 19.61
CA GLY A 223 37.43 -3.36 19.16
C GLY A 223 37.13 -2.30 20.22
N SER A 224 37.40 -1.04 19.90
CA SER A 224 37.07 0.07 20.79
C SER A 224 35.55 0.26 20.87
N ARG A 225 35.06 0.83 21.98
CA ARG A 225 33.64 1.20 22.15
C ARG A 225 33.11 2.02 20.96
N LYS A 226 33.89 3.00 20.51
CA LYS A 226 33.55 3.85 19.35
C LYS A 226 33.46 3.03 18.06
N ALA A 227 34.36 2.07 17.86
CA ALA A 227 34.32 1.18 16.69
C ALA A 227 33.10 0.26 16.73
N MET A 228 32.71 -0.27 17.90
CA MET A 228 31.53 -1.12 18.05
C MET A 228 30.22 -0.34 17.87
N GLN A 229 30.14 0.87 18.40
CA GLN A 229 29.00 1.77 18.15
C GLN A 229 28.81 2.03 16.66
N ARG A 230 29.89 2.32 15.92
CA ARG A 230 29.84 2.47 14.47
C ARG A 230 29.41 1.18 13.77
N HIS A 231 29.92 0.03 14.20
CA HIS A 231 29.54 -1.26 13.63
C HIS A 231 28.04 -1.56 13.80
N ILE A 232 27.48 -1.28 14.97
CA ILE A 232 26.03 -1.40 15.25
C ILE A 232 25.24 -0.39 14.41
N GLY A 233 25.68 0.87 14.37
CA GLY A 233 25.05 1.91 13.55
C GLY A 233 24.95 1.51 12.07
N ASN A 234 26.02 0.93 11.50
CA ASN A 234 26.01 0.42 10.14
C ASN A 234 25.01 -0.73 9.94
N LYS A 235 24.88 -1.65 10.91
CA LYS A 235 23.88 -2.73 10.85
C LYS A 235 22.45 -2.20 10.92
N VAL A 236 22.20 -1.19 11.76
CA VAL A 236 20.89 -0.52 11.86
C VAL A 236 20.57 0.18 10.54
N GLN A 237 21.50 0.95 9.98
CA GLN A 237 21.32 1.63 8.70
C GLN A 237 21.06 0.64 7.56
N GLN A 238 21.84 -0.44 7.48
CA GLN A 238 21.64 -1.49 6.47
C GLN A 238 20.25 -2.13 6.60
N PHE A 239 19.81 -2.43 7.82
CA PHE A 239 18.49 -2.99 8.04
C PHE A 239 17.37 -1.99 7.69
N SER A 240 17.53 -0.71 8.05
CA SER A 240 16.58 0.34 7.66
C SER A 240 16.44 0.43 6.15
N ALA A 241 17.54 0.37 5.40
CA ALA A 241 17.50 0.37 3.94
C ALA A 241 16.75 -0.85 3.37
N CYS A 242 16.89 -2.03 3.99
CA CYS A 242 16.08 -3.20 3.60
C CYS A 242 14.58 -3.00 3.88
N VAL A 243 14.23 -2.33 4.98
CA VAL A 243 12.83 -1.98 5.28
C VAL A 243 12.30 -0.99 4.24
N ASP A 244 13.08 0.02 3.88
CA ASP A 244 12.71 1.03 2.88
C ASP A 244 12.49 0.41 1.50
N GLU A 245 13.34 -0.54 1.10
CA GLU A 245 13.17 -1.31 -0.14
C GLU A 245 11.89 -2.17 -0.12
N ALA A 246 11.61 -2.84 1.01
CA ALA A 246 10.44 -3.71 1.14
C ALA A 246 9.12 -2.95 1.22
N ARG A 247 9.12 -1.71 1.72
CA ARG A 247 7.94 -0.84 1.72
C ARG A 247 7.43 -0.60 0.31
N GLY A 248 8.32 -0.40 -0.66
CA GLY A 248 8.02 -0.35 -2.09
C GLY A 248 6.76 0.47 -2.40
N PHE A 249 5.68 -0.17 -2.86
CA PHE A 249 4.46 0.53 -3.25
C PHE A 249 3.79 1.32 -2.10
N THR A 250 4.00 0.94 -0.84
CA THR A 250 3.53 1.70 0.33
C THR A 250 3.98 3.16 0.27
N ASP A 251 5.17 3.45 -0.25
CA ASP A 251 5.68 4.82 -0.40
C ASP A 251 4.88 5.66 -1.40
N VAL A 252 4.23 5.03 -2.41
CA VAL A 252 3.33 5.74 -3.34
C VAL A 252 2.08 6.22 -2.60
N ILE A 253 1.50 5.33 -1.80
CA ILE A 253 0.29 5.61 -1.02
C ILE A 253 0.55 6.66 0.06
N GLU A 254 1.70 6.62 0.73
CA GLU A 254 2.08 7.66 1.68
C GLU A 254 2.28 9.03 1.00
N ARG A 255 2.88 9.08 -0.20
CA ARG A 255 2.99 10.34 -0.97
C ARG A 255 1.63 10.88 -1.38
N LEU A 256 0.71 10.01 -1.82
CA LEU A 256 -0.66 10.39 -2.12
C LEU A 256 -1.36 10.97 -0.89
N SER A 257 -1.24 10.29 0.26
CA SER A 257 -1.79 10.75 1.54
C SER A 257 -1.21 12.10 1.98
N ALA A 258 0.12 12.24 1.92
CA ALA A 258 0.85 13.43 2.33
C ALA A 258 0.56 14.66 1.43
N ALA A 259 0.21 14.43 0.15
CA ALA A 259 -0.19 15.51 -0.75
C ALA A 259 -1.54 16.15 -0.35
N ARG A 260 -2.37 15.42 0.43
CA ARG A 260 -3.68 15.87 0.94
C ARG A 260 -4.61 16.40 -0.18
N LYS A 261 -4.41 15.95 -1.42
CA LYS A 261 -5.25 16.27 -2.58
C LYS A 261 -6.53 15.43 -2.55
N PRO A 262 -7.63 15.92 -3.16
CA PRO A 262 -8.82 15.10 -3.34
C PRO A 262 -8.50 13.79 -4.08
N VAL A 263 -9.00 12.68 -3.56
CA VAL A 263 -8.93 11.36 -4.17
C VAL A 263 -10.32 10.95 -4.63
N VAL A 264 -10.47 10.76 -5.93
CA VAL A 264 -11.69 10.40 -6.62
C VAL A 264 -11.70 8.91 -6.88
N GLY A 265 -12.84 8.26 -6.71
CA GLY A 265 -13.04 6.86 -7.05
C GLY A 265 -14.44 6.62 -7.59
N HIS A 266 -14.72 5.38 -8.00
CA HIS A 266 -16.05 4.96 -8.43
C HIS A 266 -16.46 3.73 -7.63
N ASN A 267 -17.47 3.84 -6.75
CA ASN A 267 -17.82 2.76 -5.82
C ASN A 267 -16.64 2.35 -4.89
N MET A 268 -15.88 3.35 -4.43
CA MET A 268 -14.50 3.17 -3.98
C MET A 268 -14.33 2.69 -2.53
N LEU A 269 -15.42 2.30 -1.86
CA LEU A 269 -15.37 1.91 -0.46
C LEU A 269 -14.44 0.73 -0.21
N LEU A 270 -14.49 -0.27 -1.10
CA LEU A 270 -13.64 -1.45 -1.01
C LEU A 270 -12.17 -1.09 -1.31
N ASP A 271 -11.92 -0.24 -2.30
CA ASP A 271 -10.58 0.27 -2.63
C ASP A 271 -9.94 1.02 -1.46
N VAL A 272 -10.70 1.88 -0.77
CA VAL A 272 -10.21 2.63 0.40
C VAL A 272 -9.87 1.68 1.55
N LEU A 273 -10.69 0.66 1.80
CA LEU A 273 -10.41 -0.37 2.81
C LEU A 273 -9.14 -1.17 2.47
N HIS A 274 -8.98 -1.59 1.21
CA HIS A 274 -7.76 -2.26 0.76
C HIS A 274 -6.54 -1.35 0.86
N ALA A 275 -6.65 -0.10 0.42
CA ALA A 275 -5.56 0.88 0.49
C ALA A 275 -5.07 1.05 1.93
N TYR A 276 -6.01 1.22 2.87
CA TYR A 276 -5.69 1.32 4.29
C TYR A 276 -5.07 0.01 4.81
N SER A 277 -5.75 -1.12 4.59
CA SER A 277 -5.36 -2.42 5.15
C SER A 277 -4.02 -2.94 4.66
N LYS A 278 -3.65 -2.69 3.39
CA LYS A 278 -2.45 -3.28 2.78
C LYS A 278 -1.24 -2.36 2.89
N PHE A 279 -1.44 -1.05 2.91
CA PHE A 279 -0.34 -0.09 2.82
C PHE A 279 -0.18 0.76 4.09
N VAL A 280 -1.25 1.00 4.85
CA VAL A 280 -1.20 1.90 6.02
C VAL A 280 -1.09 1.11 7.33
N ALA A 281 -2.18 0.48 7.74
CA ALA A 281 -2.29 -0.19 9.03
C ALA A 281 -3.41 -1.24 9.02
N GLN A 282 -3.42 -2.12 10.02
CA GLN A 282 -4.52 -3.08 10.18
C GLN A 282 -5.87 -2.35 10.30
N LEU A 283 -6.91 -2.87 9.66
CA LEU A 283 -8.26 -2.31 9.74
C LEU A 283 -8.76 -2.30 11.19
N PRO A 284 -9.27 -1.16 11.68
CA PRO A 284 -9.79 -1.08 13.05
C PRO A 284 -10.94 -2.06 13.33
N PRO A 285 -11.19 -2.43 14.59
CA PRO A 285 -12.27 -3.34 14.95
C PRO A 285 -13.67 -2.77 14.68
N THR A 286 -13.86 -1.45 14.62
CA THR A 286 -15.18 -0.80 14.47
C THR A 286 -15.20 0.19 13.30
N PHE A 287 -16.38 0.44 12.72
CA PHE A 287 -16.55 1.42 11.65
C PHE A 287 -16.19 2.84 12.11
N ALA A 288 -16.55 3.23 13.33
CA ALA A 288 -16.26 4.56 13.87
C ALA A 288 -14.75 4.83 14.05
N GLU A 289 -13.96 3.80 14.34
CA GLU A 289 -12.50 3.92 14.37
C GLU A 289 -11.93 4.00 12.95
N PHE A 290 -12.49 3.24 12.01
CA PHE A 290 -12.11 3.30 10.60
C PHE A 290 -12.38 4.68 9.99
N GLU A 291 -13.54 5.28 10.25
CA GLU A 291 -13.89 6.66 9.85
C GLU A 291 -12.80 7.66 10.30
N ARG A 292 -12.45 7.65 11.60
CA ARG A 292 -11.37 8.51 12.13
C ARG A 292 -10.02 8.23 11.47
N ALA A 293 -9.70 6.97 11.22
CA ALA A 293 -8.43 6.58 10.60
C ALA A 293 -8.33 7.04 9.14
N VAL A 294 -9.42 6.91 8.37
CA VAL A 294 -9.48 7.36 6.97
C VAL A 294 -9.35 8.87 6.88
N ALA A 295 -9.97 9.66 7.77
CA ALA A 295 -9.80 11.11 7.77
C ALA A 295 -8.33 11.57 7.94
N GLY A 296 -7.53 10.80 8.69
CA GLY A 296 -6.08 11.00 8.80
C GLY A 296 -5.33 10.60 7.54
N PHE A 297 -5.74 9.51 6.89
CA PHE A 297 -5.10 8.94 5.70
C PHE A 297 -5.47 9.68 4.40
N LEU A 298 -6.75 9.72 4.01
CA LEU A 298 -7.27 10.38 2.81
C LEU A 298 -8.40 11.33 3.21
N PRO A 299 -8.11 12.63 3.41
CA PRO A 299 -9.04 13.55 4.05
C PRO A 299 -10.18 14.05 3.14
N ALA A 300 -10.01 13.86 1.83
CA ALA A 300 -10.89 14.40 0.81
C ALA A 300 -11.15 13.30 -0.22
N LEU A 301 -12.20 12.53 -0.01
CA LEU A 301 -12.66 11.46 -0.89
C LEU A 301 -13.89 11.90 -1.67
N ILE A 302 -13.96 11.50 -2.95
CA ILE A 302 -15.10 11.79 -3.81
C ILE A 302 -15.48 10.51 -4.57
N ASP A 303 -16.67 9.98 -4.31
CA ASP A 303 -17.18 8.81 -5.02
C ASP A 303 -18.11 9.25 -6.17
N THR A 304 -17.67 9.03 -7.40
CA THR A 304 -18.45 9.36 -8.61
C THR A 304 -19.75 8.57 -8.71
N LYS A 305 -19.80 7.33 -8.23
CA LYS A 305 -21.04 6.55 -8.18
C LYS A 305 -22.03 7.19 -7.22
N PHE A 306 -21.56 7.69 -6.07
CA PHE A 306 -22.40 8.45 -5.16
C PHE A 306 -22.91 9.74 -5.80
N ILE A 307 -22.09 10.49 -6.53
CA ILE A 307 -22.53 11.70 -7.26
C ILE A 307 -23.68 11.36 -8.21
N ILE A 308 -23.53 10.32 -9.03
CA ILE A 308 -24.52 9.90 -10.03
C ILE A 308 -25.82 9.46 -9.33
N GLU A 309 -25.72 8.58 -8.33
CA GLU A 309 -26.87 7.99 -7.64
C GLU A 309 -27.64 8.99 -6.77
N SER A 310 -26.95 9.98 -6.20
CA SER A 310 -27.55 11.03 -5.37
C SER A 310 -28.03 12.26 -6.15
N THR A 311 -27.81 12.30 -7.47
CA THR A 311 -28.24 13.42 -8.33
C THR A 311 -29.34 12.96 -9.29
N PRO A 312 -30.63 13.19 -8.98
CA PRO A 312 -31.75 12.66 -9.76
C PRO A 312 -31.71 12.99 -11.25
N GLY A 313 -31.27 14.20 -11.62
CA GLY A 313 -31.16 14.62 -13.01
C GLY A 313 -30.13 13.83 -13.82
N ILE A 314 -29.01 13.43 -13.20
CA ILE A 314 -27.97 12.62 -13.85
C ILE A 314 -28.45 11.18 -13.98
N LYS A 315 -28.97 10.59 -12.89
CA LYS A 315 -29.50 9.22 -12.90
C LYS A 315 -30.63 9.04 -13.91
N ALA A 316 -31.56 10.00 -13.98
CA ALA A 316 -32.66 9.97 -14.94
C ALA A 316 -32.19 10.11 -16.40
N ARG A 317 -31.15 10.92 -16.64
CA ARG A 317 -30.61 11.16 -17.99
C ARG A 317 -29.88 9.95 -18.57
N TYR A 318 -29.06 9.27 -17.76
CA TYR A 318 -28.20 8.20 -18.26
C TYR A 318 -28.71 6.78 -17.94
N GLY A 319 -29.59 6.62 -16.95
CA GLY A 319 -30.22 5.32 -16.62
C GLY A 319 -29.28 4.29 -15.98
N THR A 320 -27.99 4.60 -15.85
CA THR A 320 -26.96 3.72 -15.30
C THR A 320 -25.99 4.50 -14.42
N SER A 321 -25.35 3.79 -13.50
CA SER A 321 -24.25 4.28 -12.67
C SER A 321 -23.04 3.36 -12.72
N ASN A 322 -22.99 2.41 -13.65
CA ASN A 322 -21.81 1.58 -13.88
C ASN A 322 -20.82 2.37 -14.73
N LEU A 323 -19.54 2.32 -14.36
CA LEU A 323 -18.50 3.15 -14.96
C LEU A 323 -18.32 2.89 -16.46
N ASP A 324 -18.32 1.61 -16.84
CA ASP A 324 -18.22 1.11 -18.22
C ASP A 324 -19.35 1.61 -19.12
N GLU A 325 -20.55 1.76 -18.58
CA GLU A 325 -21.71 2.24 -19.33
C GLU A 325 -21.81 3.77 -19.33
N ILE A 326 -21.59 4.43 -18.19
CA ILE A 326 -21.83 5.88 -18.07
C ILE A 326 -20.70 6.73 -18.65
N ALA A 327 -19.45 6.29 -18.55
CA ALA A 327 -18.31 7.10 -18.97
C ALA A 327 -18.31 7.39 -20.49
N PRO A 328 -18.61 6.43 -21.40
CA PRO A 328 -18.77 6.71 -22.82
C PRO A 328 -19.94 7.66 -23.13
N LEU A 329 -21.05 7.54 -22.39
CA LEU A 329 -22.22 8.42 -22.56
C LEU A 329 -21.88 9.87 -22.17
N LEU A 330 -21.17 10.05 -21.06
CA LEU A 330 -20.69 11.35 -20.61
C LEU A 330 -19.67 11.96 -21.56
N GLU A 331 -18.76 11.15 -22.11
CA GLU A 331 -17.78 11.62 -23.10
C GLU A 331 -18.45 12.14 -24.37
N ARG A 332 -19.50 11.48 -24.84
CA ARG A 332 -20.30 11.94 -25.99
C ARG A 332 -21.03 13.25 -25.69
N ASP A 333 -21.66 13.34 -24.53
CA ASP A 333 -22.53 14.47 -24.18
C ASP A 333 -21.74 15.70 -23.67
N CYS A 334 -20.56 15.48 -23.10
CA CYS A 334 -19.67 16.49 -22.55
C CYS A 334 -18.22 16.05 -22.79
N ALA A 335 -17.65 16.43 -23.94
CA ALA A 335 -16.31 16.01 -24.32
C ALA A 335 -15.28 16.29 -23.21
N GLY A 336 -15.42 17.44 -22.52
CA GLY A 336 -14.51 17.88 -21.46
C GLY A 336 -13.10 18.14 -22.00
N PRO A 337 -12.39 19.19 -21.56
CA PRO A 337 -11.05 19.43 -22.06
C PRO A 337 -10.07 18.53 -21.29
N ILE A 338 -9.94 17.26 -21.64
CA ILE A 338 -9.01 16.31 -21.00
C ILE A 338 -8.04 15.79 -22.06
N ARG A 339 -6.75 15.79 -21.73
CA ARG A 339 -5.68 15.27 -22.61
C ARG A 339 -4.69 14.45 -21.79
N PHE A 340 -4.03 13.48 -22.41
CA PHE A 340 -2.91 12.81 -21.77
C PHE A 340 -1.68 13.71 -21.77
N HIS A 341 -0.95 13.69 -20.65
CA HIS A 341 0.36 14.33 -20.57
C HIS A 341 1.31 13.73 -21.63
N PRO A 342 2.19 14.51 -22.32
CA PRO A 342 2.99 14.03 -23.46
C PRO A 342 3.81 12.75 -23.22
N HIS A 343 4.34 12.56 -22.00
CA HIS A 343 5.04 11.35 -21.57
C HIS A 343 4.15 10.17 -21.16
N PHE A 344 2.85 10.24 -21.42
CA PHE A 344 1.87 9.19 -21.20
C PHE A 344 1.12 9.01 -22.51
N HIS A 345 1.42 7.93 -23.22
CA HIS A 345 0.72 7.62 -24.46
C HIS A 345 -0.46 6.70 -24.17
N ARG A 346 -1.53 6.87 -24.95
CA ARG A 346 -2.72 6.00 -24.98
C ARG A 346 -2.44 4.57 -25.48
N ASN A 347 -1.19 4.23 -25.79
CA ASN A 347 -0.80 2.89 -26.27
C ASN A 347 -0.69 1.84 -25.14
N VAL A 348 -1.14 2.17 -23.93
CA VAL A 348 -1.49 1.16 -22.94
C VAL A 348 -2.93 0.78 -23.25
N SER A 349 -3.10 -0.39 -23.85
CA SER A 349 -4.34 -1.16 -24.02
C SER A 349 -5.65 -0.40 -23.78
N HIS A 350 -6.51 -0.35 -24.78
CA HIS A 350 -7.97 -0.08 -24.62
C HIS A 350 -8.69 -1.16 -23.77
N ASN A 351 -7.99 -1.84 -22.87
CA ASN A 351 -8.54 -2.91 -22.06
C ASN A 351 -9.17 -2.24 -20.85
N MET A 352 -10.48 -2.05 -20.91
CA MET A 352 -11.30 -1.97 -19.70
C MET A 352 -10.90 -3.11 -18.76
N HIS A 353 -10.88 -2.85 -17.45
CA HIS A 353 -10.39 -3.79 -16.42
C HIS A 353 -8.85 -3.87 -16.30
N GLU A 354 -8.18 -2.75 -16.61
CA GLU A 354 -6.83 -2.44 -16.15
C GLU A 354 -6.94 -1.24 -15.18
N ALA A 355 -6.44 -1.39 -13.95
CA ALA A 355 -6.71 -0.41 -12.88
C ALA A 355 -6.31 1.02 -13.28
N GLY A 356 -5.16 1.19 -13.95
CA GLY A 356 -4.71 2.50 -14.41
C GLY A 356 -5.65 3.16 -15.43
N PHE A 357 -6.32 2.37 -16.27
CA PHE A 357 -7.31 2.84 -17.22
C PHE A 357 -8.63 3.16 -16.52
N ASP A 358 -9.08 2.32 -15.60
CA ASP A 358 -10.32 2.51 -14.84
C ASP A 358 -10.20 3.73 -13.90
N ALA A 359 -9.02 4.00 -13.33
CA ALA A 359 -8.72 5.25 -12.63
C ALA A 359 -8.80 6.48 -13.55
N TYR A 360 -8.27 6.41 -14.77
CA TYR A 360 -8.41 7.49 -15.76
C TYR A 360 -9.88 7.74 -16.14
N MET A 361 -10.63 6.67 -16.40
CA MET A 361 -12.05 6.73 -16.73
C MET A 361 -12.87 7.34 -15.59
N THR A 362 -12.54 6.97 -14.35
CA THR A 362 -13.13 7.54 -13.12
C THR A 362 -12.88 9.03 -13.00
N GLY A 363 -11.63 9.48 -13.11
CA GLY A 363 -11.31 10.91 -13.02
C GLY A 363 -11.88 11.72 -14.17
N SER A 364 -11.93 11.15 -15.37
CA SER A 364 -12.55 11.79 -16.54
C SER A 364 -14.07 11.91 -16.38
N THR A 365 -14.71 10.87 -15.83
CA THR A 365 -16.13 10.89 -15.44
C THR A 365 -16.39 12.01 -14.45
N PHE A 366 -15.56 12.15 -13.42
CA PHE A 366 -15.68 13.25 -12.45
C PHE A 366 -15.60 14.64 -13.10
N VAL A 367 -14.59 14.90 -13.95
CA VAL A 367 -14.46 16.18 -14.67
C VAL A 367 -15.69 16.47 -15.55
N ARG A 368 -16.25 15.45 -16.21
CA ARG A 368 -17.44 15.62 -17.07
C ARG A 368 -18.71 15.84 -16.26
N LEU A 369 -18.84 15.18 -15.10
CA LEU A 369 -19.93 15.40 -14.15
C LEU A 369 -19.94 16.86 -13.64
N LEU A 370 -18.77 17.46 -13.42
CA LEU A 370 -18.63 18.87 -13.04
C LEU A 370 -19.04 19.84 -14.15
N ASN A 371 -18.91 19.44 -15.42
CA ASN A 371 -19.14 20.31 -16.58
C ASN A 371 -20.54 20.17 -17.21
N LEU A 372 -21.43 19.37 -16.64
CA LEU A 372 -22.79 19.14 -17.18
C LEU A 372 -23.70 20.38 -17.06
N GLY A 373 -23.80 21.20 -18.11
CA GLY A 373 -24.69 22.38 -18.13
C GLY A 373 -26.19 22.06 -17.92
N SER A 374 -26.87 22.92 -17.14
CA SER A 374 -28.33 22.94 -16.93
C SER A 374 -28.94 21.63 -16.41
N GLY A 375 -28.30 20.97 -15.44
CA GLY A 375 -28.82 19.75 -14.80
C GLY A 375 -27.82 18.92 -13.99
N GLY A 376 -26.52 19.26 -13.99
CA GLY A 376 -25.48 18.66 -13.15
C GLY A 376 -24.51 19.71 -12.62
N LEU A 377 -24.29 19.71 -11.29
CA LEU A 377 -23.41 20.54 -10.44
C LEU A 377 -23.33 22.08 -10.66
N GLY A 378 -23.72 22.64 -11.80
CA GLY A 378 -23.73 24.07 -12.10
C GLY A 378 -22.34 24.71 -12.13
N ARG A 379 -22.24 25.97 -12.60
CA ARG A 379 -21.02 26.80 -12.51
C ARG A 379 -20.72 27.26 -11.07
N ALA A 380 -20.72 26.36 -10.10
CA ALA A 380 -20.39 26.64 -8.70
C ALA A 380 -19.30 25.67 -8.23
N PRO A 381 -18.01 25.94 -8.55
CA PRO A 381 -16.97 24.91 -8.57
C PRO A 381 -16.59 24.35 -7.19
N GLU A 382 -16.76 25.11 -6.10
CA GLU A 382 -16.30 24.68 -4.76
C GLU A 382 -17.45 24.34 -3.81
N LEU A 383 -18.48 25.19 -3.73
CA LEU A 383 -19.59 25.02 -2.77
C LEU A 383 -20.39 23.72 -2.99
N VAL A 384 -20.43 23.23 -4.23
CA VAL A 384 -21.20 22.04 -4.59
C VAL A 384 -20.42 20.75 -4.29
N LEU A 385 -19.09 20.77 -4.38
CA LEU A 385 -18.23 19.63 -4.05
C LEU A 385 -18.30 19.24 -2.57
N TYR A 386 -18.47 20.20 -1.65
CA TYR A 386 -18.67 19.91 -0.22
C TYR A 386 -19.85 18.98 0.04
N ARG A 387 -20.85 18.92 -0.84
CA ARG A 387 -22.01 18.04 -0.68
C ARG A 387 -21.65 16.56 -0.87
N TYR A 388 -20.60 16.28 -1.63
CA TYR A 388 -20.15 14.93 -2.02
C TYR A 388 -18.86 14.51 -1.31
N LEU A 389 -18.17 15.46 -0.68
CA LEU A 389 -16.92 15.21 0.05
C LEU A 389 -17.12 14.17 1.16
N ASN A 390 -16.26 13.17 1.16
CA ASN A 390 -16.20 12.04 2.08
C ASN A 390 -17.53 11.27 2.23
N LYS A 391 -18.31 11.20 1.15
CA LYS A 391 -19.49 10.35 1.07
C LYS A 391 -19.27 9.27 0.03
N LEU A 392 -18.95 8.07 0.51
CA LEU A 392 -18.74 6.91 -0.36
C LEU A 392 -20.07 6.22 -0.62
N TYR A 393 -20.26 5.72 -1.84
CA TYR A 393 -21.49 5.02 -2.20
C TYR A 393 -21.61 3.73 -1.39
N ALA A 394 -22.74 3.58 -0.70
CA ALA A 394 -23.07 2.36 0.02
C ALA A 394 -24.57 2.27 0.21
N SER A 395 -25.23 1.37 -0.53
CA SER A 395 -26.66 1.11 -0.31
C SER A 395 -26.84 0.24 0.93
N THR A 396 -27.28 0.84 2.03
CA THR A 396 -27.47 0.25 3.38
C THR A 396 -28.88 0.54 3.90
N ALA A 397 -29.24 0.01 5.08
CA ALA A 397 -30.53 0.29 5.69
C ALA A 397 -30.66 1.76 6.11
N GLU A 398 -29.53 2.45 6.27
CA GLU A 398 -29.44 3.82 6.77
C GLU A 398 -29.28 4.87 5.67
N GLY A 399 -29.21 4.46 4.40
CA GLY A 399 -29.08 5.37 3.27
C GLY A 399 -28.22 4.82 2.13
N ILE A 400 -27.83 5.71 1.21
CA ILE A 400 -27.04 5.38 0.02
C ILE A 400 -25.56 5.79 0.13
N SER A 401 -25.11 6.23 1.31
CA SER A 401 -23.73 6.60 1.55
C SER A 401 -23.22 6.23 2.94
N LEU A 402 -21.91 6.00 3.02
CA LEU A 402 -21.12 6.04 4.24
C LEU A 402 -20.37 7.37 4.30
N ASN A 403 -20.52 8.09 5.40
CA ASN A 403 -19.73 9.28 5.66
C ASN A 403 -18.42 8.82 6.29
N LEU A 404 -17.29 9.28 5.77
CA LEU A 404 -15.94 8.97 6.25
C LEU A 404 -15.17 10.22 6.72
#